data_AF-A0A080YWC9-F1
#
_entry.id   AF-A0A080YWC9-F1
#
_cell.length_a   1.000
_cell.length_b   1.000
_cell.length_c   1.000
_cell.angle_alpha   90.00
_cell.angle_beta   90.00
_cell.angle_gamma   90.00
#
_symmetry.space_group_name_H-M   'P 1'
#
loop_
_entity.id
_entity.type
_entity.pdbx_description
1 polymer ?
#
loop_
_entity_poly.entity_id
_entity_poly.type
_entity_poly.pdbx_seq_one_letter_code
_entity_poly.pdbx_strand_id
1 'polypeptide(L)'
;MEQRGSVRAIQNRSGGRVNFLSDVWETIAKLHTLWCVIALFGRILFYDLKDSGDRHDGLALAEQMEGVIDELLPSEWKVGATVTDSTGQCSR
;
A
#
# COMPACT_ATOMS: atom_id res chain seq x y z
N MET A 1 -12.25 -2.89 -11.66
CA MET A 1 -12.06 -4.31 -12.03
C MET A 1 -11.03 -4.48 -13.15
N GLU A 2 -11.06 -3.65 -14.19
CA GLU A 2 -10.12 -3.68 -15.34
C GLU A 2 -8.64 -3.50 -14.94
N GLN A 3 -8.31 -2.53 -14.07
CA GLN A 3 -6.94 -2.29 -13.61
C GLN A 3 -6.37 -3.48 -12.82
N ARG A 4 -7.17 -4.10 -11.95
CA ARG A 4 -6.79 -5.29 -11.16
C ARG A 4 -6.41 -6.45 -12.09
N GLY A 5 -7.23 -6.70 -13.11
CA GLY A 5 -6.96 -7.73 -14.13
C GLY A 5 -5.68 -7.45 -14.90
N SER A 6 -5.44 -6.19 -15.29
CA SER A 6 -4.23 -5.79 -16.03
C SER A 6 -2.94 -6.04 -15.24
N VAL A 7 -2.87 -5.60 -13.98
CA VAL A 7 -1.70 -5.82 -13.11
C VAL A 7 -1.50 -7.31 -12.83
N ARG A 8 -2.59 -8.05 -12.56
CA ARG A 8 -2.55 -9.50 -12.32
C ARG A 8 -2.03 -10.27 -13.53
N ALA A 9 -2.49 -9.92 -14.73
CA ALA A 9 -2.05 -10.56 -15.96
C ALA A 9 -0.54 -10.37 -16.19
N ILE A 10 -0.01 -9.18 -15.90
CA ILE A 10 1.42 -8.91 -15.98
C ILE A 10 2.20 -9.74 -14.95
N GLN A 11 1.74 -9.79 -13.70
CA GLN A 11 2.35 -10.63 -12.66
C GLN A 11 2.45 -12.09 -13.11
N ASN A 12 1.34 -12.64 -13.62
CA ASN A 12 1.26 -14.05 -14.01
C ASN A 12 2.11 -14.36 -15.25
N ARG A 13 2.15 -13.46 -16.24
CA ARG A 13 2.95 -13.62 -17.46
C ARG A 13 4.45 -13.46 -17.21
N SER A 14 4.85 -12.48 -16.40
CA SER A 14 6.25 -12.12 -16.22
C SER A 14 6.93 -12.83 -15.04
N GLY A 15 6.16 -13.39 -14.11
CA GLY A 15 6.68 -13.87 -12.83
C GLY A 15 7.09 -12.74 -11.87
N GLY A 16 6.87 -11.47 -12.25
CA GLY A 16 7.19 -10.30 -11.45
C GLY A 16 6.46 -10.29 -10.10
N ARG A 17 7.01 -9.55 -9.15
CA ARG A 17 6.43 -9.32 -7.83
C ARG A 17 6.06 -7.85 -7.71
N VAL A 18 4.88 -7.57 -7.17
CA VAL A 18 4.41 -6.18 -7.01
C VAL A 18 5.19 -5.48 -5.89
N ASN A 19 5.42 -4.19 -6.07
CA ASN A 19 5.82 -3.32 -4.97
C ASN A 19 4.56 -2.87 -4.25
N PHE A 20 4.49 -3.06 -2.95
CA PHE A 20 3.51 -2.42 -2.08
C PHE A 20 4.03 -1.01 -1.78
N LEU A 21 3.27 0.01 -2.16
CA LEU A 21 3.59 1.40 -1.86
C LEU A 21 2.55 1.93 -0.87
N SER A 22 3.02 2.60 0.19
CA SER A 22 2.17 3.23 1.17
C SER A 22 2.53 4.69 1.37
N ASP A 23 1.51 5.48 1.69
CA ASP A 23 1.66 6.87 2.11
C ASP A 23 0.63 7.18 3.21
N VAL A 24 1.01 7.99 4.19
CA VAL A 24 0.14 8.45 5.26
C VAL A 24 0.12 9.97 5.24
N TRP A 25 -1.08 10.55 5.10
CA TRP A 25 -1.24 12.00 5.09
C TRP A 25 -2.43 12.44 5.95
N GLU A 26 -2.41 13.72 6.34
CA GLU A 26 -3.55 14.40 6.97
C GLU A 26 -4.40 15.11 5.89
N THR A 27 -5.69 14.81 5.84
CA THR A 27 -6.65 15.46 4.95
C THR A 27 -7.01 16.88 5.44
N ILE A 28 -7.67 17.68 4.60
CA ILE A 28 -8.16 19.01 4.99
C ILE A 28 -9.17 18.97 6.14
N ALA A 29 -9.83 17.82 6.35
CA ALA A 29 -10.77 17.59 7.43
C ALA A 29 -10.10 17.14 8.74
N LYS A 30 -8.76 17.14 8.80
CA LYS A 30 -7.96 16.68 9.96
C LYS A 30 -8.11 15.19 10.27
N LEU A 31 -8.37 14.39 9.24
CA LEU A 31 -8.34 12.92 9.32
C LEU A 31 -7.02 12.42 8.75
N HIS A 32 -6.38 11.48 9.44
CA HIS A 32 -5.18 10.80 8.96
C HIS A 32 -5.58 9.54 8.20
N THR A 33 -5.04 9.39 7.00
CA THR A 33 -5.38 8.25 6.14
C THR A 33 -4.14 7.57 5.61
N LEU A 34 -4.14 6.24 5.69
CA LEU A 34 -3.15 5.36 5.07
C LEU A 34 -3.66 4.93 3.70
N TRP A 35 -2.91 5.30 2.68
CA TRP A 35 -3.18 4.88 1.32
C TRP A 35 -2.21 3.78 0.91
N CYS A 36 -2.77 2.72 0.33
CA CYS A 36 -2.02 1.53 -0.07
C CYS A 36 -2.26 1.24 -1.55
N VAL A 37 -1.18 1.13 -2.31
CA VAL A 37 -1.22 0.71 -3.71
C VAL A 37 -0.25 -0.40 -3.98
N ILE A 38 -0.53 -1.16 -5.04
CA ILE A 38 0.44 -2.10 -5.58
C ILE A 38 0.83 -1.67 -6.99
N ALA A 39 2.13 -1.76 -7.28
CA ALA A 39 2.68 -1.34 -8.55
C ALA A 39 3.55 -2.44 -9.19
N LEU A 40 3.42 -2.60 -10.50
CA LEU A 40 4.27 -3.49 -11.29
C LEU A 40 4.45 -2.94 -12.72
N PHE A 41 5.70 -2.72 -13.12
CA PHE A 41 6.09 -2.24 -14.46
C PHE A 41 5.25 -1.06 -14.98
N GLY A 42 5.11 -0.01 -14.17
CA GLY A 42 4.38 1.21 -14.52
C GLY A 42 2.85 1.09 -14.48
N ARG A 43 2.31 -0.07 -14.10
CA ARG A 43 0.89 -0.21 -13.76
C ARG A 43 0.70 -0.07 -12.26
N ILE A 44 -0.27 0.72 -11.85
CA ILE A 44 -0.63 0.96 -10.45
C ILE A 44 -2.07 0.53 -10.24
N LEU A 45 -2.31 -0.17 -9.14
CA LEU A 45 -3.64 -0.49 -8.64
C LEU A 45 -3.81 0.14 -7.26
N PHE A 46 -4.82 1.00 -7.14
CA PHE A 46 -5.31 1.48 -5.85
C PHE A 46 -5.91 0.28 -5.10
N TYR A 47 -5.29 -0.10 -3.97
CA TYR A 47 -5.71 -1.28 -3.24
C TYR A 47 -6.62 -0.94 -2.07
N ASP A 48 -6.18 0.00 -1.22
CA ASP A 48 -6.95 0.40 -0.05
C ASP A 48 -6.68 1.86 0.36
N LEU A 49 -7.63 2.43 1.10
CA LEU A 49 -7.54 3.71 1.78
C LEU A 49 -8.15 3.54 3.17
N LYS A 50 -7.30 3.41 4.19
CA LYS A 50 -7.70 3.19 5.58
C LYS A 50 -7.66 4.49 6.37
N ASP A 51 -8.57 4.62 7.32
CA ASP A 51 -8.42 5.57 8.44
C ASP A 51 -7.27 5.08 9.33
N SER A 52 -6.32 5.96 9.62
CA SER A 52 -5.15 5.64 10.45
C SER A 52 -5.35 5.90 11.94
N GLY A 53 -6.52 6.44 12.33
CA GLY A 53 -6.87 6.73 13.71
C GLY A 53 -6.04 7.86 14.30
N ASP A 54 -5.77 7.79 15.61
CA ASP A 54 -5.02 8.84 16.33
C ASP A 54 -3.56 8.47 16.62
N ARG A 55 -3.16 7.21 16.33
CA ARG A 55 -1.83 6.67 16.64
C ARG A 55 -1.03 6.48 15.36
N HIS A 56 -0.04 7.35 15.16
CA HIS A 56 0.72 7.48 13.91
C HIS A 56 2.22 7.20 14.06
N ASP A 57 2.64 6.59 15.18
CA ASP A 57 4.02 6.15 15.31
C ASP A 57 4.35 5.07 14.27
N GLY A 58 5.64 4.94 13.93
CA GLY A 58 6.08 4.02 12.89
C GLY A 58 5.65 2.56 13.12
N LEU A 59 5.49 2.14 14.38
CA LEU A 59 5.01 0.80 14.71
C LEU A 59 3.51 0.66 14.37
N ALA A 60 2.67 1.59 14.80
CA ALA A 60 1.23 1.55 14.50
C ALA A 60 0.94 1.56 12.99
N LEU A 61 1.70 2.35 12.22
CA LEU A 61 1.57 2.38 10.77
C LEU A 61 2.05 1.09 10.11
N ALA A 62 3.16 0.51 10.61
CA ALA A 62 3.64 -0.78 10.14
C ALA A 62 2.61 -1.90 10.40
N GLU A 63 1.97 -1.94 11.56
CA GLU A 63 0.89 -2.89 11.89
C GLU A 63 -0.29 -2.76 10.90
N GLN A 64 -0.69 -1.53 10.55
CA GLN A 64 -1.75 -1.30 9.55
C GLN A 64 -1.33 -1.77 8.15
N MET A 65 -0.09 -1.49 7.74
CA MET A 65 0.48 -1.95 6.46
C MET A 65 0.56 -3.47 6.39
N GLU A 66 1.00 -4.13 7.47
CA GLU A 66 1.03 -5.59 7.58
C GLU A 66 -0.36 -6.19 7.40
N GLY A 67 -1.38 -5.61 8.04
CA GLY A 67 -2.77 -6.04 7.85
C GLY A 67 -3.21 -6.00 6.38
N VAL A 68 -2.80 -5.00 5.60
CA VAL A 68 -3.10 -4.93 4.16
C VAL A 68 -2.31 -5.98 3.37
N ILE A 69 -1.06 -6.23 3.74
CA ILE A 69 -0.24 -7.28 3.13
C ILE A 69 -0.84 -8.67 3.38
N ASP A 70 -1.35 -8.93 4.59
CA ASP A 70 -2.04 -10.17 4.94
C ASP A 70 -3.32 -10.40 4.14
N GLU A 71 -3.96 -9.34 3.63
CA GLU A 71 -5.08 -9.45 2.68
C GLU A 71 -4.62 -9.69 1.23
N LEU A 72 -3.47 -9.14 0.86
CA LEU A 72 -2.89 -9.24 -0.49
C LEU A 72 -2.39 -10.65 -0.81
N LEU A 73 -1.73 -11.30 0.14
CA LEU A 73 -1.15 -12.64 -0.02
C LEU A 73 -2.18 -13.73 -0.37
N PRO A 74 -3.29 -13.92 0.37
CA PRO A 74 -4.33 -14.88 0.02
C PRO A 74 -5.09 -14.47 -1.26
N SER A 75 -5.05 -13.19 -1.62
CA SER A 75 -5.56 -12.70 -2.92
C SER A 75 -4.66 -13.06 -4.10
N GLU A 76 -3.59 -13.86 -3.91
CA GLU A 76 -2.60 -14.31 -4.89
C GLU A 76 -1.62 -13.22 -5.38
N TRP A 77 -1.54 -12.06 -4.70
CA TRP A 77 -0.47 -11.09 -4.97
C TRP A 77 0.86 -11.58 -4.44
N LYS A 78 1.89 -11.49 -5.27
CA LYS A 78 3.27 -11.77 -4.88
C LYS A 78 3.92 -10.44 -4.57
N VAL A 79 4.00 -10.08 -3.29
CA VAL A 79 4.67 -8.84 -2.85
C VAL A 79 6.18 -9.07 -2.83
N GLY A 80 6.93 -8.14 -3.43
CA GLY A 80 8.39 -8.23 -3.54
C GLY A 80 9.13 -7.21 -2.69
N ALA A 81 8.54 -6.03 -2.52
CA ALA A 81 9.09 -4.95 -1.70
C ALA A 81 7.96 -4.10 -1.14
N THR A 82 8.24 -3.46 0.00
CA THR A 82 7.41 -2.44 0.64
C THR A 82 8.16 -1.12 0.52
N VAL A 83 7.49 -0.09 -0.01
CA VAL A 83 8.06 1.25 -0.16
C VAL A 83 7.14 2.21 0.58
N THR A 84 7.70 2.92 1.55
CA THR A 84 7.05 3.95 2.34
C THR A 84 8.04 5.09 2.52
N ASP A 85 7.53 6.31 2.69
CA ASP A 85 8.37 7.41 3.11
C ASP A 85 8.75 7.29 4.60
N SER A 86 9.69 8.13 5.04
CA SER A 86 10.04 8.19 6.46
C SER A 86 9.07 9.12 7.16
N THR A 87 7.96 8.57 7.65
CA THR A 87 6.94 9.32 8.39
C THR A 87 7.50 10.12 9.57
N GLY A 88 8.57 9.63 10.21
CA GLY A 88 9.29 10.32 11.29
C GLY A 88 10.12 11.55 10.89
N GLN A 89 10.31 11.81 9.59
CA GLN A 89 11.01 13.00 9.09
C GLN A 89 10.08 14.10 8.57
N CYS A 90 8.76 13.88 8.59
CA CYS A 90 7.77 14.95 8.51
C CYS A 90 7.68 15.70 9.85
N SER A 91 8.82 16.03 10.45
CA SER A 91 8.91 17.06 11.47
C SER A 91 8.54 18.39 10.82
N ARG A 92 7.63 19.14 11.46
CA ARG A 92 7.45 20.57 11.18
C ARG A 92 8.79 21.30 11.14
#